data_AF-A0A7V0I957-F1
#
_entry.id   AF-A0A7V0I957-F1
#
_cell.length_a   1.000
_cell.length_b   1.000
_cell.length_c   1.000
_cell.angle_alpha   90.00
_cell.angle_beta   90.00
_cell.angle_gamma   90.00
#
_symmetry.space_group_name_H-M   'P 1'
#
loop_
_entity.id
_entity.type
_entity.pdbx_description
1 polymer ?
#
loop_
_entity_poly.entity_id
_entity_poly.type
_entity_poly.pdbx_seq_one_letter_code
_entity_poly.pdbx_strand_id
1 'polypeptide(L)'
;MAKRVFLMVLVLGLGFAGGFIGAKLSYPEDDINLLREDLDALTDHVAGVKKALASLEDLPDRIASLEETVATLGKEVTRLKEEREVTAAALQPAPAASLRIAYVDLEALLEEIFAPRASAQEAYSAKLDDLRKAYDEGKVDKETYTKELVKLEVEGLRLQVDWSLSLLRKLKASFGEVAGVLEELERKLEPLEEEVAELEEKAEAGVKEEELQGFFQQYQQLQVVFQQLEQLLSQTLTSGLAKLAGEVAKEEGIALVVQRKDLLFVDPGQVIDLSEKVKARAPEFFAG
;
A
#
# COMPACT_ATOMS: atom_id res chain seq x y z
N MET A 1 -14.77 -18.08 -33.00
CA MET A 1 -14.25 -19.21 -33.80
C MET A 1 -13.07 -18.73 -34.63
N ALA A 2 -12.02 -19.56 -34.73
CA ALA A 2 -10.87 -19.54 -35.67
C ALA A 2 -10.03 -18.23 -35.74
N LYS A 3 -8.74 -18.14 -35.40
CA LYS A 3 -7.57 -19.04 -35.50
C LYS A 3 -7.34 -19.61 -36.90
N ARG A 4 -6.35 -19.08 -37.64
CA ARG A 4 -5.32 -19.74 -38.49
C ARG A 4 -4.57 -18.68 -39.33
N VAL A 5 -3.27 -18.47 -39.11
CA VAL A 5 -2.08 -19.20 -39.64
C VAL A 5 -1.69 -18.79 -41.07
N PHE A 6 -0.57 -18.05 -41.14
CA PHE A 6 0.62 -18.20 -42.01
C PHE A 6 0.46 -18.56 -43.50
N LEU A 7 1.04 -17.74 -44.38
CA LEU A 7 1.88 -18.25 -45.48
C LEU A 7 2.89 -17.19 -45.98
N MET A 8 4.16 -17.61 -46.01
CA MET A 8 5.30 -17.01 -46.73
C MET A 8 5.04 -16.84 -48.24
N VAL A 9 5.58 -15.77 -48.84
CA VAL A 9 6.14 -15.84 -50.20
C VAL A 9 7.45 -15.05 -50.28
N LEU A 10 8.46 -15.73 -50.78
CA LEU A 10 9.83 -15.34 -51.08
C LEU A 10 9.87 -14.97 -52.58
N VAL A 11 10.35 -13.78 -52.95
CA VAL A 11 10.74 -13.49 -54.34
C VAL A 11 12.03 -12.67 -54.36
N LEU A 12 13.13 -13.39 -54.58
CA LEU A 12 14.34 -12.91 -55.27
C LEU A 12 14.00 -12.73 -56.75
N GLY A 13 14.41 -11.62 -57.36
CA GLY A 13 14.21 -11.42 -58.79
C GLY A 13 14.88 -10.16 -59.34
N LEU A 14 16.08 -10.33 -59.88
CA LEU A 14 16.77 -9.44 -60.80
C LEU A 14 15.84 -8.94 -61.93
N GLY A 15 15.76 -7.62 -62.10
CA GLY A 15 15.08 -6.98 -63.23
C GLY A 15 16.07 -6.28 -64.15
N PHE A 16 16.78 -7.05 -64.98
CA PHE A 16 17.35 -6.58 -66.24
C PHE A 16 16.28 -6.79 -67.32
N ALA A 17 15.73 -5.70 -67.85
CA ALA A 17 14.84 -5.66 -69.01
C ALA A 17 15.10 -4.29 -69.67
N GLY A 18 15.21 -4.08 -70.96
CA GLY A 18 15.15 -4.84 -72.21
C GLY A 18 15.56 -3.79 -73.27
N GLY A 19 16.21 -4.10 -74.38
CA GLY A 19 15.62 -4.83 -75.48
C GLY A 19 16.43 -4.52 -76.75
N PHE A 20 16.68 -5.57 -77.53
CA PHE A 20 17.21 -5.49 -78.89
C PHE A 20 16.16 -6.13 -79.80
N ILE A 21 15.43 -5.33 -80.59
CA ILE A 21 14.84 -5.59 -81.93
C ILE A 21 14.40 -4.18 -82.41
N GLY A 22 14.74 -3.57 -83.54
CA GLY A 22 15.14 -4.03 -84.87
C GLY A 22 14.13 -3.46 -85.88
N ALA A 23 14.51 -2.52 -86.76
CA ALA A 23 13.91 -2.27 -88.09
C ALA A 23 14.49 -1.01 -88.76
N LYS A 24 14.44 -1.01 -90.10
CA LYS A 24 15.17 -0.16 -91.07
C LYS A 24 14.57 1.23 -91.36
N LEU A 25 15.49 2.15 -91.67
CA LEU A 25 15.53 3.19 -92.73
C LEU A 25 14.23 3.94 -93.11
N SER A 26 14.19 5.23 -92.78
CA SER A 26 13.68 6.35 -93.61
C SER A 26 14.14 7.68 -92.97
N TYR A 27 14.89 8.52 -93.70
CA TYR A 27 15.15 9.94 -93.36
C TYR A 27 14.18 10.80 -94.19
N PRO A 28 13.61 11.93 -93.70
CA PRO A 28 14.41 13.16 -93.56
C PRO A 28 14.01 14.19 -92.46
N GLU A 29 14.96 15.08 -92.13
CA GLU A 29 14.84 16.45 -91.60
C GLU A 29 14.53 16.76 -90.12
N ASP A 30 14.06 15.82 -89.29
CA ASP A 30 13.92 16.08 -87.83
C ASP A 30 15.21 15.81 -87.01
N ASP A 31 16.22 15.18 -87.63
CA ASP A 31 17.39 14.66 -86.93
C ASP A 31 18.35 15.72 -86.38
N ILE A 32 18.41 16.93 -86.94
CA ILE A 32 19.41 17.93 -86.51
C ILE A 32 19.03 18.54 -85.15
N ASN A 33 17.73 18.75 -84.88
CA ASN A 33 17.27 19.25 -83.58
C ASN A 33 17.33 18.16 -82.51
N LEU A 34 16.97 16.92 -82.85
CA LEU A 34 17.11 15.76 -81.97
C LEU A 34 18.57 15.47 -81.64
N LEU A 35 19.49 15.54 -82.62
CA LEU A 35 20.93 15.37 -82.37
C LEU A 35 21.51 16.47 -81.48
N ARG A 36 20.98 17.69 -81.54
CA ARG A 36 21.42 18.79 -80.65
C ARG A 36 20.87 18.59 -79.22
N GLU A 37 19.61 18.20 -79.10
CA GLU A 37 18.99 17.89 -77.80
C GLU A 37 19.67 16.68 -77.14
N ASP A 38 20.02 15.65 -77.91
CA ASP A 38 20.81 14.50 -77.45
C ASP A 38 22.24 14.89 -77.07
N LEU A 39 22.87 15.85 -77.76
CA LEU A 39 24.22 16.31 -77.44
C LEU A 39 24.25 17.14 -76.15
N ASP A 40 23.23 17.98 -75.93
CA ASP A 40 23.08 18.75 -74.69
C ASP A 40 22.76 17.81 -73.52
N ALA A 41 21.86 16.84 -73.72
CA ALA A 41 21.57 15.80 -72.73
C ALA A 41 22.81 14.93 -72.40
N LEU A 42 23.64 14.60 -73.40
CA LEU A 42 24.88 13.87 -73.20
C LEU A 42 25.91 14.71 -72.43
N THR A 43 25.98 16.01 -72.70
CA THR A 43 26.87 16.95 -72.00
C THR A 43 26.48 17.09 -70.52
N ASP A 44 25.17 17.20 -70.24
CA ASP A 44 24.65 17.21 -68.88
C ASP A 44 24.88 15.88 -68.16
N HIS A 45 24.76 14.75 -68.87
CA HIS A 45 25.07 13.44 -68.30
C HIS A 45 26.56 13.31 -67.96
N VAL A 46 27.45 13.78 -68.83
CA VAL A 46 28.90 13.79 -68.57
C VAL A 46 29.25 14.70 -67.40
N ALA A 47 28.59 15.85 -67.25
CA ALA A 47 28.74 16.71 -66.09
C ALA A 47 28.23 16.03 -64.80
N GLY A 48 27.11 15.31 -64.86
CA GLY A 48 26.56 14.51 -63.78
C GLY A 48 27.46 13.35 -63.36
N VAL A 49 28.03 12.63 -64.33
CA VAL A 49 29.01 11.55 -64.10
C VAL A 49 30.28 12.10 -63.51
N LYS A 50 30.79 13.24 -63.98
CA LYS A 50 31.99 13.90 -63.42
C LYS A 50 31.77 14.32 -61.96
N LYS A 51 30.57 14.80 -61.63
CA LYS A 51 30.17 15.16 -60.25
C LYS A 51 30.01 13.92 -59.37
N ALA A 52 29.46 12.82 -59.90
CA ALA A 52 29.39 11.54 -59.21
C ALA A 52 30.80 10.94 -58.98
N LEU A 53 31.69 11.06 -59.95
CA LEU A 53 33.09 10.62 -59.85
C LEU A 53 33.85 11.42 -58.77
N ALA A 54 33.63 12.73 -58.69
CA ALA A 54 34.19 13.57 -57.63
C ALA A 54 33.65 13.18 -56.23
N SER A 55 32.39 12.72 -56.13
CA SER A 55 31.85 12.20 -54.86
C SER A 55 32.38 10.82 -54.47
N LEU A 56 32.88 10.04 -55.45
CA LEU A 56 33.56 8.77 -55.22
C LEU A 56 35.03 8.97 -54.83
N GLU A 57 35.62 10.13 -55.14
CA GLU A 57 37.00 10.50 -54.78
C GLU A 57 37.17 10.74 -53.27
N ASP A 58 36.08 11.10 -52.58
CA ASP A 58 36.00 11.35 -51.12
C ASP A 58 35.65 10.07 -50.31
N LEU A 59 35.42 8.93 -50.99
CA LEU A 59 35.17 7.65 -50.31
C LEU A 59 36.30 7.16 -49.40
N PRO A 60 37.60 7.27 -49.78
CA PRO A 60 38.70 6.83 -48.93
C PRO A 60 38.74 7.58 -47.59
N ASP A 61 38.52 8.89 -47.62
CA ASP A 61 38.53 9.74 -46.42
C ASP A 61 37.30 9.45 -45.53
N ARG A 62 36.14 9.20 -46.14
CA ARG A 62 34.93 8.78 -45.40
C ARG A 62 35.08 7.38 -44.80
N ILE A 63 35.77 6.46 -45.47
CA ILE A 63 36.09 5.13 -44.93
C ILE A 63 37.06 5.26 -43.75
N ALA A 64 38.12 6.07 -43.88
CA ALA A 64 39.06 6.32 -42.79
C ALA A 64 38.37 6.94 -41.56
N SER A 65 37.46 7.89 -41.77
CA SER A 65 36.65 8.49 -40.70
C SER A 65 35.70 7.48 -40.05
N LEU A 66 35.10 6.56 -40.82
CA LEU A 66 34.28 5.48 -40.28
C LEU A 66 35.13 4.49 -39.47
N GLU A 67 36.32 4.13 -39.94
CA GLU A 67 37.23 3.23 -39.22
C GLU A 67 37.67 3.83 -37.89
N GLU A 68 37.97 5.13 -37.85
CA GLU A 68 38.28 5.86 -36.62
C GLU A 68 37.08 5.90 -35.66
N THR A 69 35.87 6.13 -36.20
CA THR A 69 34.64 6.13 -35.41
C THR A 69 34.36 4.74 -34.84
N VAL A 70 34.53 3.68 -35.63
CA VAL A 70 34.37 2.28 -35.20
C VAL A 70 35.42 1.91 -34.14
N ALA A 71 36.66 2.35 -34.30
CA ALA A 71 37.71 2.14 -33.30
C ALA A 71 37.40 2.86 -31.98
N THR A 72 36.83 4.07 -32.05
CA THR A 72 36.42 4.85 -30.89
C THR A 72 35.24 4.20 -30.18
N LEU A 73 34.21 3.77 -30.91
CA LEU A 73 33.08 3.01 -30.37
C LEU A 73 33.54 1.67 -29.77
N GLY A 74 34.52 0.99 -30.37
CA GLY A 74 35.10 -0.24 -29.83
C GLY A 74 35.76 -0.02 -28.47
N LYS A 75 36.45 1.12 -28.29
CA LYS A 75 37.05 1.50 -27.00
C LYS A 75 35.98 1.85 -25.97
N GLU A 76 34.93 2.58 -26.34
CA GLU A 76 33.81 2.90 -25.43
C GLU A 76 33.03 1.66 -25.01
N VAL A 77 32.75 0.73 -25.93
CA VAL A 77 32.11 -0.55 -25.62
C VAL A 77 32.96 -1.36 -24.65
N THR A 78 34.28 -1.39 -24.85
CA THR A 78 35.20 -2.08 -23.94
C THR A 78 35.20 -1.42 -22.55
N ARG A 79 35.27 -0.09 -22.50
CA ARG A 79 35.20 0.69 -21.26
C ARG A 79 33.88 0.47 -20.51
N LEU A 80 32.74 0.50 -21.22
CA LEU A 80 31.42 0.27 -20.63
C LEU A 80 31.25 -1.19 -20.15
N LYS A 81 31.90 -2.14 -20.81
CA LYS A 81 31.90 -3.54 -20.39
C LYS A 81 32.74 -3.74 -19.13
N GLU A 82 33.91 -3.11 -19.05
CA GLU A 82 34.75 -3.09 -17.84
C GLU A 82 34.05 -2.36 -16.69
N GLU A 83 33.41 -1.21 -16.94
CA GLU A 83 32.62 -0.47 -15.95
C GLU A 83 31.43 -1.31 -15.47
N ARG A 84 30.76 -2.04 -16.36
CA ARG A 84 29.72 -3.01 -15.97
C ARG A 84 30.26 -4.19 -15.18
N GLU A 85 31.43 -4.73 -15.50
CA GLU A 85 32.03 -5.84 -14.75
C GLU A 85 32.51 -5.39 -13.36
N VAL A 86 33.03 -4.17 -13.24
CA VAL A 86 33.36 -3.54 -11.95
C VAL A 86 32.10 -3.24 -11.14
N THR A 87 31.03 -2.75 -11.78
CA THR A 87 29.74 -2.51 -11.11
C THR A 87 29.04 -3.82 -10.75
N ALA A 88 29.16 -4.87 -11.57
CA ALA A 88 28.59 -6.21 -11.31
C ALA A 88 29.39 -6.97 -10.23
N ALA A 89 30.70 -6.75 -10.12
CA ALA A 89 31.52 -7.26 -9.03
C ALA A 89 31.27 -6.50 -7.71
N ALA A 90 30.95 -5.19 -7.77
CA ALA A 90 30.49 -4.40 -6.64
C ALA A 90 29.00 -4.65 -6.28
N LEU A 91 28.22 -5.15 -7.22
CA LEU A 91 26.86 -5.69 -7.08
C LEU A 91 26.89 -7.23 -7.05
N GLN A 92 27.86 -7.83 -6.38
CA GLN A 92 27.58 -9.15 -5.82
C GLN A 92 26.33 -8.95 -4.95
N PRO A 93 25.18 -9.58 -5.25
CA PRO A 93 24.13 -9.63 -4.26
C PRO A 93 24.80 -10.27 -3.05
N ALA A 94 24.80 -9.57 -1.92
CA ALA A 94 24.89 -10.26 -0.63
C ALA A 94 23.99 -11.50 -0.76
N PRO A 95 24.44 -12.69 -0.33
CA PRO A 95 23.73 -13.94 -0.56
C PRO A 95 22.26 -13.65 -0.29
N ALA A 96 21.41 -13.82 -1.29
CA ALA A 96 20.02 -13.41 -1.20
C ALA A 96 19.45 -14.14 0.02
N ALA A 97 19.37 -13.43 1.15
CA ALA A 97 18.52 -13.82 2.23
C ALA A 97 17.18 -13.98 1.53
N SER A 98 16.66 -15.21 1.48
CA SER A 98 15.37 -15.48 0.90
C SER A 98 14.44 -14.41 1.42
N LEU A 99 13.81 -13.63 0.52
CA LEU A 99 12.99 -12.50 0.92
C LEU A 99 11.82 -13.05 1.75
N ARG A 100 11.95 -13.04 3.08
CA ARG A 100 10.94 -13.55 3.99
C ARG A 100 9.89 -12.47 4.15
N ILE A 101 8.67 -12.77 3.71
CA ILE A 101 7.51 -11.91 3.86
C ILE A 101 6.61 -12.52 4.93
N ALA A 102 6.01 -11.66 5.74
CA ALA A 102 5.07 -12.06 6.76
C ALA A 102 3.82 -11.18 6.74
N TYR A 103 2.79 -11.64 7.43
CA TYR A 103 1.64 -10.83 7.75
C TYR A 103 1.36 -10.84 9.25
N VAL A 104 0.60 -9.84 9.69
CA VAL A 104 0.07 -9.76 11.05
C VAL A 104 -1.41 -9.39 10.99
N ASP A 105 -2.23 -10.06 11.76
CA ASP A 105 -3.65 -9.76 11.89
C ASP A 105 -3.90 -8.88 13.12
N LEU A 106 -3.64 -7.57 12.97
CA LEU A 106 -3.86 -6.62 14.07
C LEU A 106 -5.33 -6.50 14.44
N GLU A 107 -6.25 -6.72 13.49
CA GLU A 107 -7.69 -6.61 13.74
C GLU A 107 -8.15 -7.76 14.63
N ALA A 108 -7.76 -9.00 14.33
CA ALA A 108 -8.03 -10.14 15.19
C ALA A 108 -7.38 -9.99 16.59
N LEU A 109 -6.16 -9.46 16.66
CA LEU A 109 -5.50 -9.20 17.95
C LEU A 109 -6.27 -8.14 18.76
N LEU A 110 -6.75 -7.06 18.14
CA LEU A 110 -7.56 -6.05 18.80
C LEU A 110 -8.91 -6.62 19.25
N GLU A 111 -9.58 -7.40 18.39
CA GLU A 111 -10.84 -8.07 18.74
C GLU A 111 -10.67 -8.94 19.98
N GLU A 112 -9.60 -9.73 20.07
CA GLU A 112 -9.33 -10.57 21.24
C GLU A 112 -9.10 -9.73 22.51
N ILE A 113 -8.34 -8.63 22.42
CA ILE A 113 -8.09 -7.73 23.56
C ILE A 113 -9.38 -7.04 24.03
N PHE A 114 -10.29 -6.71 23.12
CA PHE A 114 -11.55 -6.02 23.41
C PHE A 114 -12.70 -6.98 23.74
N ALA A 115 -12.57 -8.29 23.45
CA ALA A 115 -13.61 -9.29 23.64
C ALA A 115 -14.18 -9.35 25.08
N PRO A 116 -13.38 -9.28 26.15
CA PRO A 116 -13.91 -9.28 27.52
C PRO A 116 -14.85 -8.11 27.78
N ARG A 117 -14.53 -6.93 27.24
CA ARG A 117 -15.36 -5.73 27.37
C ARG A 117 -16.62 -5.82 26.52
N ALA A 118 -16.52 -6.29 25.28
CA ALA A 118 -17.68 -6.49 24.42
C ALA A 118 -18.70 -7.43 25.10
N SER A 119 -18.21 -8.53 25.68
CA SER A 119 -19.04 -9.47 26.46
C SER A 119 -19.68 -8.81 27.69
N ALA A 120 -18.93 -7.99 28.43
CA ALA A 120 -19.47 -7.24 29.57
C ALA A 120 -20.54 -6.23 29.15
N GLN A 121 -20.34 -5.54 28.03
CA GLN A 121 -21.30 -4.58 27.46
C GLN A 121 -22.59 -5.28 27.00
N GLU A 122 -22.49 -6.47 26.39
CA GLU A 122 -23.64 -7.28 26.02
C GLU A 122 -24.44 -7.72 27.24
N ALA A 123 -23.75 -8.27 28.27
CA ALA A 123 -24.40 -8.67 29.51
C ALA A 123 -25.10 -7.49 30.20
N TYR A 124 -24.46 -6.32 30.18
CA TYR A 124 -25.02 -5.10 30.71
C TYR A 124 -26.25 -4.61 29.92
N SER A 125 -26.19 -4.67 28.59
CA SER A 125 -27.33 -4.32 27.72
C SER A 125 -28.53 -5.24 27.95
N ALA A 126 -28.29 -6.53 28.19
CA ALA A 126 -29.34 -7.48 28.56
C ALA A 126 -30.03 -7.12 29.89
N LYS A 127 -29.27 -6.64 30.90
CA LYS A 127 -29.86 -6.15 32.16
C LYS A 127 -30.81 -4.96 31.94
N LEU A 128 -30.43 -4.02 31.07
CA LEU A 128 -31.27 -2.87 30.73
C LEU A 128 -32.57 -3.30 30.03
N ASP A 129 -32.47 -4.26 29.10
CA ASP A 129 -33.64 -4.78 28.38
C ASP A 129 -34.57 -5.58 29.31
N ASP A 130 -34.01 -6.37 30.23
CA ASP A 130 -34.78 -7.08 31.26
C ASP A 130 -35.51 -6.11 32.19
N LEU A 131 -34.86 -5.02 32.61
CA LEU A 131 -35.48 -3.97 33.43
C LEU A 131 -36.64 -3.28 32.69
N ARG A 132 -36.42 -2.91 31.42
CA ARG A 132 -37.47 -2.30 30.57
C ARG A 132 -38.67 -3.23 30.43
N LYS A 133 -38.42 -4.51 30.13
CA LYS A 133 -39.48 -5.52 30.01
C LYS A 133 -40.24 -5.70 31.32
N ALA A 134 -39.56 -5.72 32.47
CA ALA A 134 -40.21 -5.84 33.77
C ALA A 134 -41.14 -4.66 34.08
N TYR A 135 -40.75 -3.44 33.68
CA TYR A 135 -41.60 -2.26 33.79
C TYR A 135 -42.81 -2.34 32.84
N ASP A 136 -42.60 -2.71 31.58
CA ASP A 136 -43.69 -2.86 30.59
C ASP A 136 -44.71 -3.93 30.99
N GLU A 137 -44.26 -5.00 31.65
CA GLU A 137 -45.11 -6.05 32.20
C GLU A 137 -45.77 -5.66 33.54
N GLY A 138 -45.49 -4.46 34.06
CA GLY A 138 -46.03 -3.96 35.33
C GLY A 138 -45.50 -4.67 36.58
N LYS A 139 -44.38 -5.40 36.46
CA LYS A 139 -43.71 -6.07 37.58
C LYS A 139 -42.91 -5.10 38.46
N VAL A 140 -42.55 -3.95 37.90
CA VAL A 140 -41.78 -2.89 38.55
C VAL A 140 -42.52 -1.57 38.35
N ASP A 141 -42.65 -0.76 39.39
CA ASP A 141 -43.26 0.56 39.31
C ASP A 141 -42.30 1.61 38.72
N LYS A 142 -42.81 2.81 38.38
CA LYS A 142 -42.01 3.88 37.75
C LYS A 142 -40.84 4.34 38.62
N GLU A 143 -41.03 4.44 39.94
CA GLU A 143 -40.00 4.92 40.87
C GLU A 143 -38.87 3.89 40.94
N THR A 144 -39.22 2.62 41.13
CA THR A 144 -38.25 1.53 41.15
C THR A 144 -37.52 1.39 39.80
N TYR A 145 -38.25 1.48 38.68
CA TYR A 145 -37.65 1.44 37.34
C TYR A 145 -36.63 2.55 37.15
N THR A 146 -36.99 3.79 37.50
CA THR A 146 -36.12 4.96 37.31
C THR A 146 -34.86 4.85 38.15
N LYS A 147 -34.99 4.41 39.41
CA LYS A 147 -33.86 4.22 40.31
C LYS A 147 -32.90 3.15 39.80
N GLU A 148 -33.41 2.00 39.39
CA GLU A 148 -32.58 0.89 38.91
C GLU A 148 -31.97 1.22 37.53
N LEU A 149 -32.68 1.94 36.67
CA LEU A 149 -32.14 2.43 35.40
C LEU A 149 -30.93 3.33 35.65
N VAL A 150 -31.07 4.34 36.51
CA VAL A 150 -30.01 5.29 36.85
C VAL A 150 -28.77 4.58 37.39
N LYS A 151 -28.95 3.60 38.29
CA LYS A 151 -27.83 2.80 38.83
C LYS A 151 -27.15 1.96 37.77
N LEU A 152 -27.94 1.23 36.96
CA LEU A 152 -27.40 0.42 35.89
C LEU A 152 -26.58 1.32 34.96
N GLU A 153 -27.13 2.45 34.51
CA GLU A 153 -26.45 3.35 33.59
C GLU A 153 -25.04 3.73 34.10
N VAL A 154 -24.92 4.09 35.38
CA VAL A 154 -23.60 4.38 35.96
C VAL A 154 -22.71 3.15 36.10
N GLU A 155 -23.25 1.99 36.47
CA GLU A 155 -22.50 0.71 36.48
C GLU A 155 -21.88 0.45 35.09
N GLY A 156 -22.63 0.69 34.02
CA GLY A 156 -22.17 0.60 32.65
C GLY A 156 -20.99 1.53 32.34
N LEU A 157 -21.05 2.79 32.78
CA LEU A 157 -19.91 3.71 32.64
C LEU A 157 -18.71 3.26 33.46
N ARG A 158 -18.92 2.88 34.72
CA ARG A 158 -17.85 2.46 35.63
C ARG A 158 -17.04 1.31 35.03
N LEU A 159 -17.71 0.31 34.47
CA LEU A 159 -17.08 -0.81 33.75
C LEU A 159 -16.21 -0.33 32.58
N GLN A 160 -16.67 0.66 31.82
CA GLN A 160 -15.91 1.24 30.71
C GLN A 160 -14.66 2.00 31.20
N VAL A 161 -14.78 2.74 32.31
CA VAL A 161 -13.65 3.46 32.92
C VAL A 161 -12.60 2.49 33.41
N ASP A 162 -13.00 1.51 34.22
CA ASP A 162 -12.09 0.56 34.86
C ASP A 162 -11.32 -0.26 33.81
N TRP A 163 -12.00 -0.68 32.75
CA TRP A 163 -11.37 -1.36 31.63
C TRP A 163 -10.37 -0.44 30.89
N SER A 164 -10.76 0.80 30.60
CA SER A 164 -9.91 1.77 29.90
C SER A 164 -8.65 2.12 30.72
N LEU A 165 -8.79 2.30 32.03
CA LEU A 165 -7.67 2.49 32.98
C LEU A 165 -6.75 1.28 33.01
N SER A 166 -7.31 0.08 33.05
CA SER A 166 -6.55 -1.17 33.03
C SER A 166 -5.74 -1.31 31.74
N LEU A 167 -6.36 -1.03 30.58
CA LEU A 167 -5.69 -1.05 29.29
C LEU A 167 -4.57 0.00 29.23
N LEU A 168 -4.82 1.23 29.69
CA LEU A 168 -3.82 2.30 29.73
C LEU A 168 -2.60 1.90 30.58
N ARG A 169 -2.84 1.30 31.76
CA ARG A 169 -1.76 0.78 32.63
C ARG A 169 -0.92 -0.29 31.92
N LYS A 170 -1.57 -1.22 31.22
CA LYS A 170 -0.88 -2.24 30.40
C LYS A 170 -0.07 -1.57 29.28
N LEU A 171 -0.66 -0.64 28.52
CA LEU A 171 0.03 0.11 27.46
C LEU A 171 1.28 0.83 27.98
N LYS A 172 1.21 1.46 29.16
CA LYS A 172 2.34 2.17 29.78
C LYS A 172 3.46 1.22 30.19
N ALA A 173 3.12 0.03 30.67
CA ALA A 173 4.10 -0.99 31.02
C ALA A 173 4.80 -1.57 29.77
N SER A 174 4.06 -1.76 28.68
CA SER A 174 4.56 -2.44 27.47
C SER A 174 5.21 -1.50 26.46
N PHE A 175 4.80 -0.23 26.41
CA PHE A 175 5.19 0.71 25.36
C PHE A 175 5.70 2.04 25.93
N GLY A 176 6.86 2.00 26.60
CA GLY A 176 7.49 3.18 27.22
C GLY A 176 7.84 4.32 26.24
N GLU A 177 8.02 4.04 24.95
CA GLU A 177 8.30 5.07 23.93
C GLU A 177 7.10 5.97 23.61
N VAL A 178 5.87 5.50 23.87
CA VAL A 178 4.64 6.27 23.62
C VAL A 178 4.21 7.05 24.87
N ALA A 179 5.11 7.18 25.85
CA ALA A 179 4.86 7.80 27.15
C ALA A 179 4.14 9.15 27.04
N GLY A 180 4.50 10.02 26.09
CA GLY A 180 3.83 11.31 25.94
C GLY A 180 2.33 11.22 25.61
N VAL A 181 1.94 10.29 24.72
CA VAL A 181 0.52 10.05 24.40
C VAL A 181 -0.19 9.37 25.57
N LEU A 182 0.48 8.42 26.23
CA LEU A 182 -0.08 7.70 27.37
C LEU A 182 -0.24 8.60 28.61
N GLU A 183 0.67 9.54 28.85
CA GLU A 183 0.58 10.56 29.90
C GLU A 183 -0.56 11.54 29.63
N GLU A 184 -0.75 11.96 28.38
CA GLU A 184 -1.88 12.81 28.02
C GLU A 184 -3.22 12.07 28.22
N LEU A 185 -3.28 10.78 27.89
CA LEU A 185 -4.45 9.93 28.13
C LEU A 185 -4.73 9.75 29.62
N GLU A 186 -3.70 9.50 30.43
CA GLU A 186 -3.82 9.39 31.89
C GLU A 186 -4.39 10.66 32.51
N ARG A 187 -3.86 11.82 32.10
CA ARG A 187 -4.35 13.13 32.57
C ARG A 187 -5.80 13.42 32.16
N LYS A 188 -6.28 12.82 31.07
CA LYS A 188 -7.69 12.92 30.65
C LYS A 188 -8.59 11.91 31.37
N LEU A 189 -8.05 10.80 31.85
CA LEU A 189 -8.80 9.73 32.50
C LEU A 189 -9.08 9.98 33.97
N GLU A 190 -8.12 10.58 34.68
CA GLU A 190 -8.26 10.90 36.11
C GLU A 190 -9.51 11.73 36.44
N PRO A 191 -9.82 12.85 35.76
CA PRO A 191 -11.07 13.58 36.03
C PRO A 191 -12.33 12.80 35.67
N LEU A 192 -12.26 11.86 34.71
CA LEU A 192 -13.41 11.06 34.32
C LEU A 192 -13.74 10.00 35.36
N GLU A 193 -12.73 9.44 36.03
CA GLU A 193 -12.94 8.51 37.13
C GLU A 193 -13.66 9.20 38.30
N GLU A 194 -13.25 10.42 38.63
CA GLU A 194 -13.91 11.24 39.66
C GLU A 194 -15.35 11.59 39.26
N GLU A 195 -15.58 12.06 38.03
CA GLU A 195 -16.93 12.40 37.55
C GLU A 195 -17.88 11.19 37.51
N VAL A 196 -17.38 9.99 37.18
CA VAL A 196 -18.18 8.76 37.25
C VAL A 196 -18.46 8.35 38.69
N ALA A 197 -17.50 8.47 39.60
CA ALA A 197 -17.72 8.21 41.02
C ALA A 197 -18.77 9.16 41.62
N GLU A 198 -18.78 10.44 41.23
CA GLU A 198 -19.83 11.37 41.64
C GLU A 198 -21.22 10.98 41.11
N LEU A 199 -21.30 10.50 39.85
CA LEU A 199 -22.57 9.99 39.31
C LEU A 199 -23.02 8.72 40.06
N GLU A 200 -22.09 7.87 40.47
CA GLU A 200 -22.36 6.64 41.21
C GLU A 200 -22.95 6.96 42.58
N GLU A 201 -22.32 7.88 43.32
CA GLU A 201 -22.84 8.35 44.61
C GLU A 201 -24.26 8.95 44.48
N LYS A 202 -24.50 9.77 43.44
CA LYS A 202 -25.83 10.33 43.15
C LYS A 202 -26.85 9.24 42.82
N ALA A 203 -26.45 8.23 42.04
CA ALA A 203 -27.30 7.10 41.67
C ALA A 203 -27.66 6.23 42.89
N GLU A 204 -26.70 5.97 43.77
CA GLU A 204 -26.91 5.22 45.02
C GLU A 204 -27.82 5.97 46.00
N ALA A 205 -27.61 7.28 46.16
CA ALA A 205 -28.42 8.15 47.00
C ALA A 205 -29.87 8.28 46.50
N GLY A 206 -30.10 7.98 45.21
CA GLY A 206 -31.39 8.11 44.55
C GLY A 206 -31.58 9.52 43.98
N VAL A 207 -31.51 9.63 42.67
CA VAL A 207 -31.69 10.89 41.94
C VAL A 207 -33.16 11.29 41.94
N LYS A 208 -33.47 12.50 42.40
CA LYS A 208 -34.83 13.04 42.40
C LYS A 208 -35.30 13.33 40.98
N GLU A 209 -36.61 13.28 40.75
CA GLU A 209 -37.19 13.50 39.40
C GLU A 209 -36.79 14.85 38.78
N GLU A 210 -36.64 15.90 39.59
CA GLU A 210 -36.18 17.23 39.18
C GLU A 210 -34.68 17.30 38.77
N GLU A 211 -33.86 16.35 39.23
CA GLU A 211 -32.42 16.28 38.97
C GLU A 211 -32.08 15.28 37.85
N LEU A 212 -33.02 14.39 37.48
CA LEU A 212 -32.83 13.36 36.46
C LEU A 212 -32.35 13.92 35.12
N GLN A 213 -32.87 15.07 34.69
CA GLN A 213 -32.46 15.66 33.42
C GLN A 213 -30.98 16.08 33.45
N GLY A 214 -30.54 16.69 34.55
CA GLY A 214 -29.14 17.07 34.74
C GLY A 214 -28.23 15.85 34.84
N PHE A 215 -28.69 14.81 35.54
CA PHE A 215 -28.00 13.53 35.65
C PHE A 215 -27.76 12.89 34.27
N PHE A 216 -28.81 12.73 33.45
CA PHE A 216 -28.67 12.13 32.12
C PHE A 216 -27.86 13.00 31.15
N GLN A 217 -27.86 14.32 31.32
CA GLN A 217 -26.97 15.20 30.56
C GLN A 217 -25.51 14.98 30.91
N GLN A 218 -25.17 14.90 32.20
CA GLN A 218 -23.80 14.61 32.67
C GLN A 218 -23.36 13.22 32.19
N TYR A 219 -24.22 12.22 32.32
CA TYR A 219 -24.01 10.86 31.81
C TYR A 219 -23.68 10.86 30.30
N GLN A 220 -24.48 11.55 29.47
CA GLN A 220 -24.28 11.58 28.03
C GLN A 220 -22.97 12.28 27.64
N GLN A 221 -22.61 13.36 28.35
CA GLN A 221 -21.34 14.05 28.12
C GLN A 221 -20.16 13.11 28.39
N LEU A 222 -20.18 12.41 29.53
CA LEU A 222 -19.15 11.43 29.87
C LEU A 222 -19.07 10.30 28.84
N GLN A 223 -20.21 9.77 28.41
CA GLN A 223 -20.26 8.71 27.39
C GLN A 223 -19.55 9.12 26.10
N VAL A 224 -19.74 10.37 25.64
CA VAL A 224 -19.04 10.90 24.46
C VAL A 224 -17.53 10.98 24.70
N VAL A 225 -17.09 11.41 25.88
CA VAL A 225 -15.66 11.46 26.21
C VAL A 225 -15.06 10.05 26.24
N PHE A 226 -15.76 9.07 26.80
CA PHE A 226 -15.31 7.67 26.81
C PHE A 226 -15.16 7.09 25.40
N GLN A 227 -16.07 7.40 24.49
CA GLN A 227 -15.94 6.99 23.08
C GLN A 227 -14.69 7.57 22.42
N GLN A 228 -14.35 8.83 22.70
CA GLN A 228 -13.14 9.47 22.17
C GLN A 228 -11.88 8.83 22.78
N LEU A 229 -11.90 8.58 24.09
CA LEU A 229 -10.82 7.91 24.81
C LEU A 229 -10.55 6.51 24.24
N GLU A 230 -11.61 5.74 24.02
CA GLU A 230 -11.52 4.41 23.42
C GLU A 230 -10.85 4.44 22.04
N GLN A 231 -11.23 5.39 21.19
CA GLN A 231 -10.61 5.53 19.87
C GLN A 231 -9.11 5.80 19.98
N LEU A 232 -8.70 6.64 20.92
CA LEU A 232 -7.28 6.92 21.17
C LEU A 232 -6.54 5.70 21.73
N LEU A 233 -7.14 4.96 22.66
CA LEU A 233 -6.58 3.71 23.18
C LEU A 233 -6.41 2.66 22.08
N SER A 234 -7.42 2.48 21.23
CA SER A 234 -7.38 1.56 20.09
C SER A 234 -6.29 1.95 19.09
N GLN A 235 -6.17 3.23 18.75
CA GLN A 235 -5.11 3.73 17.86
C GLN A 235 -3.71 3.51 18.46
N THR A 236 -3.56 3.79 19.76
CA THR A 236 -2.29 3.64 20.47
C THR A 236 -1.89 2.18 20.55
N LEU A 237 -2.83 1.29 20.88
CA LEU A 237 -2.61 -0.15 20.91
C LEU A 237 -2.28 -0.70 19.51
N THR A 238 -3.00 -0.26 18.47
CA THR A 238 -2.71 -0.66 17.07
C THR A 238 -1.28 -0.28 16.69
N SER A 239 -0.86 0.94 17.01
CA SER A 239 0.51 1.42 16.76
C SER A 239 1.55 0.62 17.55
N GLY A 240 1.28 0.34 18.83
CA GLY A 240 2.15 -0.48 19.69
C GLY A 240 2.31 -1.91 19.16
N LEU A 241 1.20 -2.57 18.81
CA LEU A 241 1.23 -3.92 18.24
C LEU A 241 1.93 -3.95 16.86
N ALA A 242 1.74 -2.92 16.03
CA ALA A 242 2.46 -2.80 14.76
C ALA A 242 3.97 -2.65 14.95
N LYS A 243 4.40 -1.86 15.95
CA LYS A 243 5.82 -1.76 16.33
C LYS A 243 6.37 -3.10 16.79
N LEU A 244 5.66 -3.82 17.67
CA LEU A 244 6.05 -5.17 18.09
C LEU A 244 6.16 -6.14 16.92
N ALA A 245 5.22 -6.09 15.97
CA ALA A 245 5.31 -6.89 14.75
C ALA A 245 6.59 -6.58 13.95
N GLY A 246 6.97 -5.30 13.88
CA GLY A 246 8.24 -4.87 13.27
C GLY A 246 9.48 -5.37 14.02
N GLU A 247 9.46 -5.38 15.35
CA GLU A 247 10.55 -5.92 16.18
C GLU A 247 10.71 -7.43 15.99
N VAL A 248 9.60 -8.18 16.10
CA VAL A 248 9.57 -9.63 15.84
C VAL A 248 10.07 -9.93 14.42
N ALA A 249 9.64 -9.15 13.43
CA ALA A 249 10.09 -9.30 12.06
C ALA A 249 11.60 -9.09 11.91
N LYS A 250 12.15 -8.05 12.55
CA LYS A 250 13.59 -7.76 12.54
C LYS A 250 14.41 -8.89 13.14
N GLU A 251 13.97 -9.45 14.27
CA GLU A 251 14.63 -10.59 14.92
C GLU A 251 14.59 -11.87 14.06
N GLU A 252 13.47 -12.08 13.36
CA GLU A 252 13.27 -13.24 12.47
C GLU A 252 13.92 -13.07 11.09
N GLY A 253 14.52 -11.91 10.79
CA GLY A 253 15.06 -11.62 9.47
C GLY A 253 13.98 -11.54 8.38
N ILE A 254 12.79 -11.08 8.74
CA ILE A 254 11.66 -10.82 7.84
C ILE A 254 11.86 -9.44 7.21
N ALA A 255 11.76 -9.39 5.89
CA ALA A 255 12.00 -8.18 5.11
C ALA A 255 10.76 -7.29 4.98
N LEU A 256 9.56 -7.86 5.09
CA LEU A 256 8.29 -7.15 4.94
C LEU A 256 7.21 -7.79 5.82
N VAL A 257 6.47 -6.95 6.54
CA VAL A 257 5.24 -7.34 7.25
C VAL A 257 4.07 -6.56 6.65
N VAL A 258 2.99 -7.25 6.33
CA VAL A 258 1.74 -6.66 5.79
C VAL A 258 0.58 -6.92 6.75
N GLN A 259 -0.40 -6.03 6.83
CA GLN A 259 -1.61 -6.36 7.61
C GLN A 259 -2.46 -7.38 6.86
N ARG A 260 -3.08 -8.30 7.60
CA ARG A 260 -3.97 -9.32 7.04
C ARG A 260 -5.07 -8.72 6.16
N LYS A 261 -5.70 -7.63 6.60
CA LYS A 261 -6.79 -6.94 5.88
C LYS A 261 -6.40 -6.40 4.50
N ASP A 262 -5.10 -6.15 4.28
CA ASP A 262 -4.58 -5.62 3.01
C ASP A 262 -4.21 -6.74 2.02
N LEU A 263 -4.33 -8.01 2.43
CA LEU A 263 -3.96 -9.17 1.62
C LEU A 263 -5.18 -9.79 0.93
N LEU A 264 -5.09 -9.94 -0.39
CA LEU A 264 -6.13 -10.62 -1.18
C LEU A 264 -5.99 -12.14 -1.17
N PHE A 265 -4.76 -12.64 -1.04
CA PHE A 265 -4.44 -14.06 -1.02
C PHE A 265 -3.18 -14.28 -0.20
N VAL A 266 -3.15 -15.39 0.56
CA VAL A 266 -2.00 -15.80 1.36
C VAL A 266 -1.74 -17.28 1.09
N ASP A 267 -0.53 -17.59 0.62
CA ASP A 267 -0.01 -18.95 0.59
C ASP A 267 0.66 -19.24 1.95
N PRO A 268 0.07 -20.12 2.79
CA PRO A 268 0.61 -20.42 4.13
C PRO A 268 1.97 -21.13 4.08
N GLY A 269 2.40 -21.65 2.92
CA GLY A 269 3.73 -22.23 2.75
C GLY A 269 4.84 -21.19 2.48
N GLN A 270 4.48 -19.94 2.17
CA GLN A 270 5.42 -18.91 1.73
C GLN A 270 5.36 -17.62 2.57
N VAL A 271 4.22 -17.32 3.18
CA VAL A 271 4.03 -16.13 4.01
C VAL A 271 3.82 -16.55 5.46
N ILE A 272 4.62 -15.96 6.34
CA ILE A 272 4.61 -16.28 7.77
C ILE A 272 3.51 -15.47 8.46
N ASP A 273 2.73 -16.11 9.32
CA ASP A 273 1.85 -15.41 10.27
C ASP A 273 2.65 -15.01 11.52
N LEU A 274 2.70 -13.73 11.83
CA LEU A 274 3.35 -13.20 13.03
C LEU A 274 2.40 -13.01 14.21
N SER A 275 1.09 -13.17 14.04
CA SER A 275 0.08 -12.78 15.03
C SER A 275 0.32 -13.47 16.39
N GLU A 276 0.56 -14.78 16.40
CA GLU A 276 0.88 -15.54 17.62
C GLU A 276 2.22 -15.10 18.25
N LYS A 277 3.21 -14.73 17.44
CA LYS A 277 4.51 -14.25 17.95
C LYS A 277 4.39 -12.86 18.55
N VAL A 278 3.60 -11.99 17.95
CA VAL A 278 3.28 -10.65 18.48
C VAL A 278 2.51 -10.79 19.79
N LYS A 279 1.52 -11.68 19.84
CA LYS A 279 0.78 -12.01 21.06
C LYS A 279 1.70 -12.49 22.18
N ALA A 280 2.65 -13.38 21.88
CA ALA A 280 3.63 -13.87 22.84
C ALA A 280 4.58 -12.78 23.38
N ARG A 281 4.73 -11.66 22.66
CA ARG A 281 5.53 -10.51 23.11
C ARG A 281 4.77 -9.54 24.01
N ALA A 282 3.44 -9.61 24.01
CA ALA A 282 2.60 -8.74 24.82
C ALA A 282 1.47 -9.54 25.52
N PRO A 283 1.80 -10.62 26.25
CA PRO A 283 0.82 -11.54 26.83
C PRO A 283 -0.14 -10.86 27.81
N GLU A 284 0.28 -9.78 28.45
CA GLU A 284 -0.51 -8.97 29.38
C GLU A 284 -1.81 -8.42 28.78
N PHE A 285 -1.89 -8.23 27.45
CA PHE A 285 -3.13 -7.77 26.80
C PHE A 285 -4.13 -8.91 26.54
N PHE A 286 -3.66 -10.16 26.53
CA PHE A 286 -4.47 -11.34 26.18
C PHE A 286 -4.75 -12.25 27.37
N ALA A 287 -4.03 -12.07 28.48
CA ALA A 287 -4.38 -12.68 29.75
C ALA A 287 -5.61 -11.97 30.34
N GLY A 288 -6.72 -12.72 30.42
CA GLY A 288 -7.94 -12.33 31.14
C GLY A 288 -7.75 -12.35 32.65
#